data_AF-A0A4R9QCC2-F1
#
_entry.id   AF-A0A4R9QCC2-F1
#
_cell.length_a   1.000
_cell.length_b   1.000
_cell.length_c   1.000
_cell.angle_alpha   90.00
_cell.angle_beta   90.00
_cell.angle_gamma   90.00
#
_symmetry.space_group_name_H-M   'P 1'
#
loop_
_entity.id
_entity.type
_entity.pdbx_description
1 polymer ?
#
loop_
_entity_poly.entity_id
_entity_poly.type
_entity_poly.pdbx_seq_one_letter_code
_entity_poly.pdbx_strand_id
1 'polypeptide(L)' 'MHHPHVESADCAKAVDKLLAEHRTGLLSMDEAITILRKSTGTERSDADLAALITKKAAYLGVAVVSDAH' A
#
# COMPACT_ATOMS: atom_id res chain seq x y z
N MET A 1 23.17 7.28 12.25
CA MET A 1 23.00 7.06 10.79
C MET A 1 21.51 7.14 10.51
N HIS A 2 21.01 8.26 9.98
CA HIS A 2 19.64 8.33 9.47
C HIS A 2 19.54 7.37 8.28
N HIS A 3 18.64 6.39 8.34
CA HIS A 3 18.23 5.58 7.19
C HIS A 3 16.92 6.17 6.63
N PRO A 4 16.94 7.30 5.88
CA PRO A 4 15.71 7.93 5.39
C PRO A 4 15.01 7.12 4.28
N HIS A 5 15.65 6.07 3.76
CA HIS A 5 15.13 5.27 2.65
C HIS A 5 14.60 3.89 3.04
N VAL A 6 14.88 3.39 4.26
CA VAL A 6 14.52 2.02 4.61
C VAL A 6 13.00 1.90 4.77
N GLU A 7 12.37 2.78 5.55
CA GLU A 7 10.92 2.77 5.77
C GLU A 7 10.10 2.97 4.49
N SER A 8 10.61 3.73 3.53
CA SER A 8 10.00 3.95 2.22
C SER A 8 10.08 2.71 1.33
N ALA A 9 11.22 2.01 1.35
CA ALA A 9 11.43 0.78 0.58
C ALA A 9 10.58 -0.37 1.14
N ASP A 10 10.46 -0.48 2.46
CA ASP A 10 9.64 -1.50 3.12
C ASP A 10 8.15 -1.34 2.80
N CYS A 11 7.64 -0.10 2.79
CA CYS A 11 6.26 0.18 2.39
C CYS A 11 5.99 -0.17 0.94
N ALA A 12 6.84 0.27 0.01
CA ALA A 12 6.65 -0.05 -1.40
C ALA A 12 6.65 -1.57 -1.65
N LYS A 13 7.57 -2.30 -1.00
CA LYS A 13 7.67 -3.77 -1.12
C LYS A 13 6.49 -4.49 -0.48
N ALA A 14 5.97 -4.00 0.65
CA ALA A 14 4.78 -4.53 1.27
C ALA A 14 3.54 -4.31 0.39
N VAL A 15 3.42 -3.14 -0.25
CA VAL A 15 2.36 -2.85 -1.23
C VAL A 15 2.44 -3.79 -2.43
N ASP A 16 3.63 -4.00 -3.01
CA ASP A 16 3.79 -4.96 -4.11
C ASP A 16 3.35 -6.36 -3.71
N LYS A 17 3.75 -6.81 -2.50
CA LYS A 17 3.38 -8.13 -1.97
C LYS A 17 1.86 -8.26 -1.79
N LEU A 18 1.24 -7.27 -1.16
CA LEU A 18 -0.20 -7.20 -0.93
C LEU A 18 -0.98 -7.23 -2.25
N LEU A 19 -0.59 -6.41 -3.24
CA LEU A 19 -1.25 -6.38 -4.55
C LEU A 19 -1.01 -7.65 -5.37
N ALA A 20 0.14 -8.30 -5.21
CA ALA A 20 0.41 -9.59 -5.85
C ALA A 20 -0.42 -10.72 -5.23
N GLU A 21 -0.59 -10.73 -3.90
CA GLU A 21 -1.42 -11.70 -3.17
C GLU A 21 -2.92 -11.49 -3.43
N HIS A 22 -3.36 -10.23 -3.57
CA HIS A 22 -4.77 -9.87 -3.81
C HIS A 22 -5.10 -9.55 -5.27
N ARG A 23 -4.25 -9.97 -6.23
CA ARG A 23 -4.39 -9.63 -7.67
C ARG A 23 -5.75 -10.00 -8.29
N THR A 24 -6.43 -10.99 -7.71
CA THR A 24 -7.70 -11.53 -8.21
C THR A 24 -8.93 -11.07 -7.42
N GLY A 25 -8.74 -10.33 -6.32
CA GLY A 25 -9.81 -9.85 -5.45
C GLY A 25 -9.95 -8.32 -5.51
N LEU A 26 -11.17 -7.82 -5.29
CA LEU A 26 -11.36 -6.40 -5.00
C LEU A 26 -10.78 -6.12 -3.61
N LEU A 27 -9.74 -5.29 -3.55
CA LEU A 27 -9.17 -4.84 -2.29
C LEU A 27 -9.66 -3.44 -1.97
N SER A 28 -10.24 -3.28 -0.78
CA SER A 28 -10.64 -1.98 -0.24
C SER A 28 -9.42 -1.18 0.19
N MET A 29 -9.43 0.13 -0.03
CA MET A 29 -8.32 0.99 0.37
C MET A 29 -8.02 0.94 1.88
N ASP A 30 -9.06 0.90 2.72
CA ASP A 30 -8.91 0.81 4.18
C ASP A 30 -8.23 -0.50 4.64
N GLU A 31 -8.62 -1.63 4.04
CA GLU A 31 -7.99 -2.93 4.31
C GLU A 31 -6.53 -2.94 3.88
N ALA A 32 -6.24 -2.41 2.69
CA ALA A 32 -4.88 -2.28 2.18
C ALA A 32 -3.99 -1.48 3.15
N ILE A 33 -4.49 -0.33 3.62
CA ILE A 33 -3.79 0.53 4.58
C ILE A 33 -3.59 -0.19 5.92
N THR A 34 -4.61 -0.85 6.43
CA THR A 34 -4.52 -1.59 7.70
C THR A 34 -3.48 -2.71 7.64
N ILE A 35 -3.47 -3.49 6.56
CA ILE A 35 -2.48 -4.57 6.37
C ILE A 35 -1.08 -4.00 6.23
N LEU A 36 -0.91 -2.90 5.49
CA LEU A 36 0.38 -2.23 5.35
C LEU A 36 0.90 -1.73 6.69
N ARG A 37 0.07 -1.02 7.46
CA ARG A 37 0.47 -0.50 8.78
C ARG A 37 0.87 -1.63 9.72
N LYS A 38 0.15 -2.76 9.71
CA LYS A 38 0.53 -3.96 10.48
C LYS A 38 1.83 -4.61 10.00
N SER A 39 2.07 -4.63 8.70
CA SER A 39 3.23 -5.30 8.11
C SER A 39 4.52 -4.48 8.18
N THR A 40 4.43 -3.16 8.09
CA THR A 40 5.59 -2.27 7.98
C THR A 40 5.83 -1.44 9.25
N GLY A 41 4.82 -1.31 10.12
CA GLY A 41 4.89 -0.43 11.28
C GLY A 41 4.94 1.06 10.91
N THR A 42 4.59 1.43 9.67
CA THR A 42 4.72 2.80 9.20
C THR A 42 3.76 3.77 9.90
N GLU A 43 4.30 4.93 10.29
CA GLU A 43 3.53 6.04 10.88
C GLU A 43 3.00 7.02 9.82
N ARG A 44 3.11 6.67 8.52
CA ARG A 44 2.59 7.48 7.42
C ARG A 44 1.08 7.69 7.53
N SER A 45 0.65 8.88 7.10
CA SER A 45 -0.75 9.21 6.94
C SER A 45 -1.43 8.34 5.88
N ASP A 46 -2.71 8.09 6.07
CA ASP A 46 -3.51 7.22 5.21
C ASP A 46 -3.55 7.72 3.75
N ALA A 47 -3.48 9.04 3.53
CA ALA A 47 -3.38 9.65 2.20
C ALA A 47 -2.07 9.30 1.45
N ASP A 48 -0.94 9.25 2.16
CA ASP A 48 0.36 8.88 1.56
C ASP A 48 0.35 7.39 1.18
N LEU A 49 -0.19 6.55 2.07
CA LEU A 49 -0.36 5.12 1.82
C LEU A 49 -1.32 4.87 0.65
N ALA A 50 -2.45 5.57 0.59
CA ALA A 50 -3.40 5.49 -0.51
C ALA A 50 -2.78 5.88 -1.86
N ALA A 51 -1.98 6.96 -1.88
CA ALA A 51 -1.25 7.37 -3.08
C ALA A 51 -0.24 6.31 -3.54
N LEU A 52 0.49 5.70 -2.58
CA LEU A 52 1.45 4.64 -2.87
C LEU A 52 0.77 3.37 -3.41
N ILE A 53 -0.33 2.94 -2.79
CA ILE A 53 -1.14 1.79 -3.22
C ILE A 53 -1.68 2.04 -4.62
N THR A 54 -2.30 3.19 -4.85
CA THR A 54 -2.87 3.56 -6.16
C THR A 54 -1.82 3.52 -7.26
N LYS A 55 -0.64 4.12 -7.01
CA LYS A 55 0.46 4.13 -7.98
C LYS A 55 0.95 2.72 -8.31
N LYS A 56 1.11 1.87 -7.29
CA LYS A 56 1.57 0.48 -7.45
C LYS A 56 0.52 -0.40 -8.13
N ALA A 57 -0.74 -0.22 -7.79
CA ALA A 57 -1.84 -0.96 -8.39
C ALA A 57 -2.01 -0.62 -9.87
N ALA A 58 -1.92 0.66 -10.24
CA ALA A 58 -1.89 1.08 -11.63
C ALA A 58 -0.71 0.46 -12.40
N TYR A 59 0.47 0.36 -11.78
CA TYR A 59 1.64 -0.29 -12.37
C TYR A 59 1.44 -1.80 -12.59
N LEU A 60 0.75 -2.48 -11.66
CA LEU A 60 0.50 -3.92 -11.72
C LEU A 60 -0.80 -4.30 -12.48
N GLY A 61 -1.62 -3.32 -12.86
CA GLY A 61 -2.92 -3.52 -13.47
C GLY A 61 -3.97 -4.09 -12.50
N VAL A 62 -3.85 -3.79 -11.21
CA VAL A 62 -4.79 -4.24 -10.16
C VAL A 62 -5.83 -3.14 -9.92
N ALA A 63 -7.11 -3.51 -9.89
CA ALA A 63 -8.19 -2.60 -9.55
C ALA A 63 -8.30 -2.47 -8.02
N VAL A 64 -8.15 -1.25 -7.49
CA VAL A 64 -8.33 -0.94 -6.06
C VAL A 64 -9.57 -0.08 -5.93
N VAL A 65 -10.45 -0.42 -4.99
CA VAL A 65 -11.64 0.38 -4.71
C VAL A 65 -11.29 1.37 -3.60
N SER A 66 -11.27 2.65 -3.96
CA SER A 66 -11.21 3.74 -2.99
C SER A 66 -12.65 4.19 -2.79
N ASP A 67 -13.19 3.98 -1.60
CA ASP A 67 -14.48 4.56 -1.23
C ASP A 67 -14.27 6.08 -1.12
N ALA A 68 -14.58 6.79 -2.21
CA ALA A 68 -14.63 8.24 -2.21
C ALA A 68 -15.98 8.62 -1.61
N HIS A 69 -16.06 8.65 -0.28
CA HIS A 69 -17.20 9.22 0.42
C HIS A 69 -16.95 10.70 0.72
#